data_AF-A0A8K0U7J9-F1
#
_entry.id   AF-A0A8K0U7J9-F1
#
_cell.length_a   1.000
_cell.length_b   1.000
_cell.length_c   1.000
_cell.angle_alpha   90.00
_cell.angle_beta   90.00
_cell.angle_gamma   90.00
#
_symmetry.space_group_name_H-M   'P 1'
#
loop_
_entity.id
_entity.type
_entity.pdbx_description
1 polymer ?
#
loop_
_entity_poly.entity_id
_entity_poly.type
_entity_poly.pdbx_seq_one_letter_code
_entity_poly.pdbx_strand_id
1 'polypeptide(L)'
;LWYYGISEAPPTLVYTTSEVPFVAPTGPEAYPPSKRLDPVYDHAICEKWEEVCDATEKLLDDQQLHWSSFDLVRFRTLSDEQHAASVSPPTFWIGVFPGQVTGGRGSRGHPQNPCRQRG
;
A
#
# COMPACT_ATOMS: atom_id res chain seq x y z
N LEU A 1 -10.22 3.00 2.10
CA LEU A 1 -8.99 2.26 1.74
C LEU A 1 -8.17 2.15 3.01
N TRP A 2 -8.30 1.05 3.74
CA TRP A 2 -7.94 1.01 5.15
C TRP A 2 -6.65 0.25 5.41
N TYR A 3 -5.53 0.93 5.16
CA TYR A 3 -4.25 0.71 5.85
C TYR A 3 -4.23 1.54 7.14
N TYR A 4 -5.31 1.43 7.93
CA TYR A 4 -5.48 2.18 9.17
C TYR A 4 -4.36 1.81 10.15
N GLY A 5 -3.71 2.80 10.75
CA GLY A 5 -2.56 2.61 11.65
C GLY A 5 -1.18 2.67 10.98
N ILE A 6 -1.09 2.63 9.65
CA ILE A 6 0.18 2.74 8.91
C ILE A 6 0.54 4.22 8.65
N SER A 7 -0.46 5.07 8.42
CA SER A 7 -0.32 6.51 8.19
C SER A 7 -1.58 7.22 8.67
N GLU A 8 -1.45 8.48 9.11
CA GLU A 8 -2.58 9.36 9.45
C GLU A 8 -3.50 9.59 8.24
N ALA A 9 -2.90 9.66 7.04
CA ALA A 9 -3.60 9.66 5.76
C ALA A 9 -3.19 8.40 4.98
N PRO A 10 -4.00 7.33 5.00
CA PRO A 10 -3.65 6.09 4.33
C PRO A 10 -3.64 6.27 2.81
N PRO A 11 -2.65 5.68 2.10
CA PRO A 11 -2.56 5.78 0.65
C PRO A 11 -3.74 5.06 -0.04
N THR A 12 -4.06 5.50 -1.25
CA THR A 12 -5.05 4.84 -2.09
C THR A 12 -4.45 3.57 -2.69
N LEU A 13 -4.99 2.41 -2.33
CA LEU A 13 -4.72 1.15 -3.02
C LEU A 13 -5.23 1.25 -4.46
N VAL A 14 -4.31 1.23 -5.42
CA VAL A 14 -4.64 1.27 -6.86
C VAL A 14 -4.73 -0.12 -7.47
N TYR A 15 -3.95 -1.08 -6.96
CA TYR A 15 -3.86 -2.46 -7.45
C TYR A 15 -3.37 -3.38 -6.33
N THR A 16 -3.81 -4.65 -6.34
CA THR A 16 -3.27 -5.70 -5.47
C THR A 16 -3.37 -7.05 -6.18
N THR A 17 -2.40 -7.92 -5.92
CA THR A 17 -2.43 -9.33 -6.35
C THR A 17 -3.07 -10.25 -5.30
N SER A 18 -3.49 -9.71 -4.15
CA SER A 18 -4.17 -10.47 -3.11
C SER A 18 -5.53 -10.98 -3.60
N GLU A 19 -5.75 -12.29 -3.48
CA GLU A 19 -7.05 -12.90 -3.73
C GLU A 19 -8.03 -12.65 -2.59
N VAL A 20 -7.53 -12.29 -1.40
CA VAL A 20 -8.38 -11.93 -0.26
C VAL A 20 -9.09 -10.62 -0.58
N PRO A 21 -10.44 -10.60 -0.62
CA PRO A 21 -11.19 -9.41 -0.96
C PRO A 21 -10.92 -8.26 0.01
N PHE A 22 -10.60 -7.09 -0.53
CA PHE A 22 -10.48 -5.88 0.26
C PHE A 22 -11.85 -5.28 0.54
N VAL A 23 -12.51 -5.77 1.60
CA VAL A 23 -13.84 -5.33 1.99
C VAL A 23 -13.73 -4.15 2.94
N ALA A 24 -14.30 -3.00 2.55
CA ALA A 24 -14.44 -1.88 3.46
C ALA A 24 -15.40 -2.27 4.60
N PRO A 25 -15.07 -2.00 5.87
CA PRO A 25 -16.01 -2.16 6.96
C PRO A 25 -17.27 -1.33 6.66
N THR A 26 -18.45 -1.94 6.76
CA THR A 26 -19.73 -1.27 6.54
C THR A 26 -20.52 -1.24 7.84
N GLY A 27 -20.76 -0.04 8.37
CA GLY A 27 -21.58 0.18 9.56
C GLY A 27 -20.93 1.15 10.56
N PRO A 28 -21.71 1.75 11.46
CA PRO A 28 -21.20 2.70 12.46
C PRO A 28 -20.22 2.08 13.47
N GLU A 29 -20.32 0.76 13.70
CA GLU A 29 -19.49 -0.02 14.64
C GLU A 29 -18.42 -0.87 13.91
N ALA A 30 -18.30 -0.71 12.59
CA ALA A 30 -17.38 -1.50 11.77
C ALA A 30 -16.04 -0.76 11.68
N TYR A 31 -15.22 -0.88 12.72
CA TYR A 31 -13.89 -0.27 12.71
C TYR A 31 -12.92 -1.13 11.89
N PRO A 32 -12.12 -0.54 10.99
CA PRO A 32 -11.11 -1.30 10.27
C PRO A 32 -10.04 -1.82 11.25
N PRO A 33 -9.52 -3.04 11.05
CA PRO A 33 -8.44 -3.56 11.87
C PRO A 33 -7.21 -2.65 11.80
N SER A 34 -6.62 -2.34 12.95
CA SER A 34 -5.36 -1.60 13.00
C SER A 34 -4.22 -2.43 12.44
N LYS A 35 -3.48 -1.88 11.49
CA LYS A 35 -2.36 -2.52 10.82
C LYS A 35 -1.05 -1.79 11.09
N ARG A 36 0.02 -2.56 11.18
CA ARG A 36 1.40 -2.08 11.22
C ARG A 36 2.22 -2.75 10.12
N LEU A 37 3.17 -2.00 9.55
CA LEU A 37 4.21 -2.55 8.68
C LEU A 37 5.34 -3.10 9.53
N ASP A 38 5.65 -4.38 9.30
CA ASP A 38 6.82 -5.02 9.83
C ASP A 38 7.84 -5.27 8.70
N PRO A 39 9.14 -5.03 8.95
CA PRO A 39 10.18 -5.40 8.01
C PRO A 39 10.27 -6.92 7.83
N VAL A 40 10.76 -7.35 6.65
CA VAL A 40 10.99 -8.76 6.35
C VAL A 40 12.44 -9.13 6.63
N TYR A 41 12.64 -9.94 7.66
CA TYR A 41 13.91 -10.61 7.96
C TYR A 41 13.81 -12.12 7.69
N ASP A 42 14.98 -12.77 7.60
CA ASP A 42 15.17 -14.21 7.54
C ASP A 42 14.33 -14.91 6.45
N HIS A 43 14.24 -14.28 5.27
CA HIS A 43 13.55 -14.83 4.11
C HIS A 43 14.53 -14.93 2.93
N ALA A 44 14.43 -15.98 2.12
CA ALA A 44 15.35 -16.21 0.98
C ALA A 44 15.39 -15.03 -0.01
N ILE A 45 14.32 -14.24 -0.07
CA ILE A 45 14.26 -13.02 -0.88
C ILE A 45 15.24 -11.93 -0.43
N CYS A 46 15.63 -11.92 0.85
CA CYS A 46 16.59 -10.96 1.37
C CYS A 46 17.98 -11.19 0.75
N GLU A 47 18.34 -12.45 0.45
CA GLU A 47 19.59 -12.80 -0.25
C GLU A 47 19.61 -12.32 -1.70
N LYS A 48 18.42 -12.10 -2.27
CA LYS A 48 18.21 -11.67 -3.66
C LYS A 48 17.68 -10.25 -3.76
N TRP A 49 17.68 -9.49 -2.67
CA TRP A 49 16.98 -8.22 -2.60
C TRP A 49 17.50 -7.21 -3.63
N GLU A 50 18.82 -7.09 -3.78
CA GLU A 50 19.44 -6.19 -4.77
C GLU A 50 19.03 -6.56 -6.21
N GLU A 51 19.12 -7.85 -6.57
CA GLU A 51 18.72 -8.35 -7.90
C GLU A 51 17.23 -8.09 -8.19
N VAL A 52 16.38 -8.25 -7.17
CA VAL A 52 14.94 -7.99 -7.27
C VAL A 52 14.67 -6.49 -7.41
N CYS A 53 15.38 -5.63 -6.66
CA CYS A 53 15.27 -4.18 -6.78
C CYS A 53 15.63 -3.72 -8.19
N ASP A 54 16.77 -4.12 -8.71
CA ASP A 54 17.24 -3.73 -10.05
C ASP A 54 16.25 -4.18 -11.14
N ALA A 55 15.76 -5.42 -11.05
CA ALA A 55 14.78 -5.95 -11.99
C ALA A 55 13.44 -5.20 -11.88
N THR A 56 13.04 -4.80 -10.67
CA THR A 56 11.79 -4.06 -10.44
C THR A 56 11.89 -2.64 -10.95
N GLU A 57 12.98 -1.92 -10.66
CA GLU A 57 13.22 -0.56 -11.16
C GLU A 57 13.20 -0.56 -12.69
N LYS A 58 13.95 -1.47 -13.31
CA LYS A 58 13.92 -1.65 -14.77
C LYS A 58 12.51 -1.89 -15.31
N LEU A 59 11.73 -2.75 -14.65
CA LEU A 59 10.36 -3.04 -15.08
C LEU A 59 9.46 -1.80 -14.96
N LEU A 60 9.56 -1.06 -13.86
CA LEU A 60 8.76 0.15 -13.65
C LEU A 60 9.13 1.24 -14.66
N ASP A 61 10.41 1.40 -14.97
CA ASP A 61 10.91 2.33 -15.99
C ASP A 61 10.46 1.94 -17.39
N ASP A 62 10.55 0.65 -17.74
CA ASP A 62 10.08 0.12 -19.03
C ASP A 62 8.56 0.33 -19.20
N GLN A 63 7.80 0.35 -18.10
CA GLN A 63 6.37 0.70 -18.07
C GLN A 63 6.10 2.22 -17.97
N GLN A 64 7.16 3.05 -17.91
CA GLN A 64 7.07 4.50 -17.74
C GLN A 64 6.29 4.90 -16.47
N LEU A 65 6.34 4.07 -15.43
CA LEU A 65 5.67 4.32 -14.16
C LEU A 65 6.58 5.14 -13.25
N HIS A 66 6.16 6.35 -12.90
CA HIS A 66 6.86 7.12 -11.87
C HIS A 66 6.49 6.56 -10.49
N TRP A 67 7.48 6.03 -9.79
CA TRP A 67 7.35 5.42 -8.47
C TRP A 67 8.12 6.22 -7.41
N SER A 68 7.72 6.07 -6.14
CA SER A 68 8.28 6.81 -5.01
C SER A 68 8.94 5.92 -3.95
N SER A 69 8.51 4.66 -3.84
CA SER A 69 9.13 3.69 -2.94
C SER A 69 8.93 2.26 -3.44
N PHE A 70 9.86 1.38 -3.07
CA PHE A 70 9.76 -0.05 -3.25
C PHE A 70 10.24 -0.74 -1.98
N ASP A 71 9.29 -1.33 -1.25
CA ASP A 71 9.52 -1.88 0.08
C ASP A 71 9.07 -3.34 0.16
N LEU A 72 9.79 -4.16 0.91
CA LEU A 72 9.36 -5.52 1.26
C LEU A 72 8.88 -5.56 2.71
N VAL A 73 7.58 -5.79 2.88
CA VAL A 73 6.90 -5.64 4.16
C VAL A 73 6.02 -6.83 4.51
N ARG A 74 5.70 -6.98 5.80
CA ARG A 74 4.58 -7.78 6.29
C ARG A 74 3.55 -6.86 6.94
N PHE A 75 2.29 -7.15 6.71
CA PHE A 75 1.19 -6.49 7.42
C PHE A 75 0.89 -7.27 8.69
N ARG A 76 1.15 -6.65 9.84
CA ARG A 76 0.66 -7.13 11.11
C ARG A 76 -0.70 -6.51 11.39
N THR A 77 -1.71 -7.35 11.57
CA THR A 77 -2.98 -6.94 12.14
C THR A 77 -2.86 -7.02 13.66
N LEU A 78 -3.14 -5.91 14.35
CA LEU A 78 -3.18 -5.87 15.81
C LEU A 78 -4.47 -6.53 16.29
N SER A 79 -4.40 -7.24 17.42
CA SER A 79 -5.60 -7.81 18.02
C SER A 79 -6.47 -6.73 18.64
N ASP A 80 -7.78 -6.80 18.42
CA ASP A 80 -8.79 -6.00 19.10
C ASP A 80 -10.02 -6.88 19.43
N GLU A 81 -11.11 -6.29 19.91
CA GLU A 81 -12.33 -7.02 20.27
C GLU A 81 -12.97 -7.77 19.09
N GLN A 82 -12.69 -7.36 17.86
CA GLN A 82 -13.29 -7.86 16.62
C GLN A 82 -12.28 -8.67 15.76
N HIS A 83 -10.98 -8.52 15.98
CA HIS A 83 -9.93 -9.06 15.12
C HIS A 83 -8.84 -9.79 15.91
N ALA A 84 -8.50 -11.00 15.48
CA ALA A 84 -7.35 -11.73 15.99
C ALA A 84 -6.04 -11.17 15.41
N ALA A 85 -4.97 -11.16 16.23
CA ALA A 85 -3.64 -10.81 15.76
C ALA A 85 -3.19 -11.76 14.64
N SER A 86 -2.65 -11.20 13.56
CA SER A 86 -2.15 -11.98 12.42
C SER A 86 -1.01 -11.25 11.73
N VAL A 87 -0.19 -12.01 10.98
CA VAL A 87 0.92 -11.47 10.17
C VAL A 87 0.75 -12.01 8.75
N SER A 88 0.73 -11.11 7.77
CA SER A 88 0.63 -11.50 6.36
C SER A 88 1.92 -12.15 5.85
N PRO A 89 1.87 -12.87 4.71
CA PRO A 89 3.07 -13.19 3.95
C PRO A 89 3.87 -11.93 3.58
N PRO A 90 5.19 -12.07 3.28
CA PRO A 90 5.97 -11.00 2.67
C PRO A 90 5.25 -10.44 1.44
N THR A 91 5.15 -9.12 1.37
CA THR A 91 4.45 -8.38 0.32
C THR A 91 5.35 -7.28 -0.21
N PHE A 92 5.45 -7.17 -1.52
CA PHE A 92 6.05 -6.01 -2.16
C PHE A 92 5.07 -4.84 -2.12
N TRP A 93 5.54 -3.71 -1.60
CA TRP A 93 4.79 -2.47 -1.50
C TRP A 93 5.44 -1.43 -2.41
N ILE A 94 4.71 -0.99 -3.43
CA ILE A 94 5.19 0.00 -4.40
C ILE A 94 4.38 1.27 -4.25
N GLY A 95 5.05 2.35 -3.87
CA GLY A 95 4.47 3.70 -3.90
C GLY A 95 4.56 4.27 -5.31
N VAL A 96 3.47 4.83 -5.82
CA VAL A 96 3.42 5.49 -7.14
C VAL A 96 2.97 6.94 -7.02
N PHE A 97 3.45 7.79 -7.91
CA PHE A 97 3.01 9.18 -7.92
C PHE A 97 1.53 9.29 -8.35
N PRO A 98 0.77 10.20 -7.72
CA PRO A 98 -0.63 10.42 -8.08
C PRO A 98 -0.81 10.72 -9.58
N GLY A 99 -1.88 10.16 -10.17
CA GLY A 99 -2.22 10.40 -11.58
C GLY A 99 -1.47 9.55 -12.60
N GLN A 100 -0.49 8.73 -12.17
CA GLN A 100 0.23 7.80 -13.05
C GLN A 100 -0.50 6.46 -13.23
N VAL A 101 -1.30 6.07 -12.23
CA VAL A 101 -2.08 4.84 -12.26
C VAL A 101 -3.54 5.16 -11.95
N THR A 102 -4.46 4.73 -12.82
CA THR A 102 -5.89 4.82 -12.55
C THR A 102 -6.29 3.65 -11.66
N GLY A 103 -6.51 3.91 -10.38
CA GLY A 103 -7.10 2.91 -9.48
C GLY A 103 -8.48 2.50 -9.99
N GLY A 104 -8.78 1.20 -9.94
CA GLY A 104 -10.11 0.66 -10.19
C GLY A 104 -11.14 1.20 -9.18
N ARG A 105 -11.76 2.34 -9.52
CA ARG A 105 -12.98 2.96 -8.99
C ARG A 105 -13.16 3.08 -7.47
N GLY A 106 -13.12 4.33 -7.01
CA GLY A 106 -13.69 4.79 -5.74
C GLY A 106 -13.91 6.32 -5.72
N SER A 107 -14.74 6.83 -6.64
CA SER A 107 -15.29 8.19 -6.73
C SER A 107 -14.36 9.39 -7.01
N ARG A 108 -14.85 10.24 -7.93
CA ARG A 108 -14.25 11.46 -8.48
C ARG A 108 -13.97 12.50 -7.40
N GLY A 109 -12.72 12.91 -7.29
CA GLY A 109 -12.31 14.15 -6.63
C GLY A 109 -11.69 15.07 -7.68
N HIS A 110 -12.29 16.25 -7.83
CA HIS A 110 -11.86 17.33 -8.72
C HIS A 110 -10.37 17.68 -8.49
N PRO A 111 -9.56 17.94 -9.53
CA PRO A 111 -8.18 18.36 -9.32
C PRO A 111 -8.16 19.72 -8.61
N GLN A 112 -7.52 19.79 -7.44
CA GLN A 112 -7.08 21.04 -6.85
C GLN A 112 -5.57 21.16 -7.04
N ASN A 113 -5.18 22.25 -7.70
CA ASN A 113 -3.82 22.65 -7.99
C ASN A 113 -3.27 23.43 -6.77
N PRO A 114 -2.26 22.93 -6.04
CA PRO A 114 -1.72 23.63 -4.87
C PRO A 114 -0.79 24.81 -5.24
N CYS A 115 -0.51 25.08 -6.53
CA CYS A 115 0.41 26.14 -6.95
C CYS A 115 -0.25 27.53 -7.16
N ARG A 116 -1.49 27.75 -6.72
CA ARG A 116 -2.03 29.10 -6.55
C ARG A 116 -2.50 29.26 -5.12
N GLN A 117 -1.65 29.79 -4.25
CA GLN A 117 -1.92 30.93 -3.35
C GLN A 117 -0.70 31.24 -2.47
N ARG A 118 0.17 32.14 -2.93
CA ARG A 118 0.53 33.38 -2.23
C ARG A 118 1.49 34.20 -3.09
N GLY A 119 0.99 35.32 -3.59
CA GLY A 119 1.76 36.56 -3.56
C GLY A 119 1.65 37.19 -2.17
#